data_AF-A0A9D4WZK6-F1
#
_entry.id   AF-A0A9D4WZK6-F1
#
_cell.length_a   1.000
_cell.length_b   1.000
_cell.length_c   1.000
_cell.angle_alpha   90.00
_cell.angle_beta   90.00
_cell.angle_gamma   90.00
#
_symmetry.space_group_name_H-M   'P 1'
#
loop_
_entity.id
_entity.type
_entity.pdbx_description
1 polymer ?
#
loop_
_entity_poly.entity_id
_entity_poly.type
_entity_poly.pdbx_seq_one_letter_code
_entity_poly.pdbx_strand_id
1 'polypeptide(L)'
;MSSFFTLPSTFSKFQFYPLPFSSSSCSRLPCRGGSNVQHVENHDLHFVLHDALDASGIDTTHAREARQGFCSQIKRLTDIEKETSICINRHVDLGRTALYIAAEDDSLVSHSSVPLPVDAFVGRLDDLSMDYCPHYNPRCDSSPEKFLESIERFLYVHKGFRRTSANLLEPQALYLHSVLTHRSGSPAMLSLIYSEILKMLRLWGLLYFDAEIYFPHDALNVPKGYHKMKSKESDQAHIMTSGNLLVEVIFDYLLFFHFYFFWYLLC
;
A
#
# COMPACT_ATOMS: atom_id res chain seq x y z
N MET A 1 -0.58 59.88 18.57
CA MET A 1 -1.54 58.81 18.91
C MET A 1 -1.51 57.83 17.75
N SER A 2 -0.56 56.87 17.76
CA SER A 2 -0.75 55.46 18.20
C SER A 2 -1.89 54.77 17.44
N SER A 3 -1.75 53.62 16.79
CA SER A 3 -0.63 52.71 16.47
C SER A 3 -1.25 51.56 15.68
N PHE A 4 -0.77 51.25 14.48
CA PHE A 4 -1.05 49.98 13.80
C PHE A 4 -0.04 48.95 14.31
N PHE A 5 -0.52 47.83 14.84
CA PHE A 5 0.31 46.67 15.17
C PHE A 5 0.46 45.78 13.94
N THR A 6 1.68 45.71 13.42
CA THR A 6 2.11 44.73 12.42
C THR A 6 3.04 43.73 13.13
N LEU A 7 2.67 42.46 13.21
CA LEU A 7 3.57 41.40 13.67
C LEU A 7 4.51 40.98 12.53
N PRO A 8 5.82 40.83 12.76
CA PRO A 8 6.76 40.32 11.77
C PRO A 8 6.81 38.78 11.78
N SER A 9 6.83 38.21 10.58
CA SER A 9 7.11 36.80 10.30
C SER A 9 8.61 36.53 10.36
N THR A 10 9.04 35.64 11.25
CA THR A 10 10.43 35.15 11.31
C THR A 10 10.54 33.81 10.59
N PHE A 11 10.90 33.85 9.31
CA PHE A 11 11.52 32.71 8.61
C PHE A 11 13.03 32.95 8.56
N SER A 12 13.80 32.18 9.33
CA SER A 12 15.27 32.24 9.29
C SER A 12 15.79 31.46 8.08
N LYS A 13 16.42 32.18 7.14
CA LYS A 13 17.23 31.62 6.05
C LYS A 13 18.51 31.03 6.64
N PHE A 14 18.71 29.72 6.54
CA PHE A 14 20.04 29.15 6.74
C PHE A 14 20.83 29.19 5.42
N GLN A 15 21.84 30.05 5.39
CA GLN A 15 22.85 30.12 4.35
C GLN A 15 23.88 29.01 4.54
N PHE A 16 24.19 28.29 3.47
CA PHE A 16 25.29 27.33 3.41
C PHE A 16 26.64 28.08 3.33
N TYR A 17 27.58 27.73 4.21
CA TYR A 17 29.00 28.02 4.05
C TYR A 17 29.80 26.72 4.17
N PRO A 18 30.81 26.48 3.30
CA PRO A 18 31.63 25.28 3.35
C PRO A 18 32.78 25.46 4.35
N LEU A 19 33.04 24.46 5.18
CA LEU A 19 34.18 24.39 6.09
C LEU A 19 34.88 23.02 5.94
N PRO A 20 36.19 22.94 6.27
CA PRO A 20 37.19 22.30 5.43
C PRO A 20 37.55 20.89 5.90
N PHE A 21 38.16 20.15 4.97
CA PHE A 21 38.84 18.88 5.22
C PHE A 21 39.82 18.98 6.40
N SER A 22 39.63 18.11 7.40
CA SER A 22 40.72 17.64 8.26
C SER A 22 40.40 16.25 8.80
N SER A 23 41.36 15.37 8.57
CA SER A 23 41.46 13.95 8.86
C SER A 23 41.26 13.55 10.33
N SER A 24 40.48 12.49 10.60
CA SER A 24 40.82 11.58 11.69
C SER A 24 40.21 10.16 11.51
N SER A 25 41.13 9.20 11.48
CA SER A 25 41.07 7.84 12.05
C SER A 25 39.88 6.92 11.71
N CYS A 26 40.06 6.17 10.62
CA CYS A 26 39.32 4.96 10.28
C CYS A 26 39.57 3.86 11.34
N SER A 27 38.57 3.57 12.17
CA SER A 27 38.57 2.39 13.05
C SER A 27 37.70 1.30 12.43
N ARG A 28 38.36 0.23 11.98
CA ARG A 28 37.78 -0.94 11.34
C ARG A 28 37.05 -1.79 12.39
N LEU A 29 35.77 -2.07 12.18
CA LEU A 29 35.04 -3.11 12.91
C LEU A 29 35.56 -4.49 12.48
N PRO A 30 35.94 -5.39 13.40
CA PRO A 30 36.42 -6.71 13.02
C PRO A 30 35.24 -7.68 12.81
N CYS A 31 35.10 -8.18 11.58
CA CYS A 31 34.29 -9.36 11.31
C CYS A 31 34.96 -10.58 11.95
N ARG A 32 34.34 -11.16 12.97
CA ARG A 32 34.79 -12.44 13.56
C ARG A 32 33.89 -13.56 13.06
N GLY A 33 34.35 -14.27 12.03
CA GLY A 33 33.77 -15.53 11.59
C GLY A 33 34.12 -16.65 12.57
N GLY A 34 33.11 -17.38 13.01
CA GLY A 34 33.25 -18.58 13.82
C GLY A 34 32.05 -19.50 13.56
N SER A 35 32.27 -20.52 12.75
CA SER A 35 31.31 -21.57 12.46
C SER A 35 30.99 -22.38 13.72
N ASN A 36 29.71 -22.53 14.04
CA ASN A 36 29.20 -23.67 14.78
C ASN A 36 27.82 -24.05 14.21
N VAL A 37 27.71 -25.31 13.82
CA VAL A 37 26.50 -25.93 13.29
C VAL A 37 25.52 -26.14 14.45
N GLN A 38 24.48 -25.32 14.50
CA GLN A 38 23.27 -25.55 15.30
C GLN A 38 22.11 -24.89 14.54
N HIS A 39 21.09 -25.71 14.25
CA HIS A 39 19.72 -25.37 13.83
C HIS A 39 19.50 -24.04 13.08
N VAL A 40 19.11 -24.15 11.81
CA VAL A 40 18.53 -23.05 11.02
C VAL A 40 17.20 -22.65 11.66
N GLU A 41 17.27 -21.77 12.66
CA GLU A 41 16.12 -21.03 13.17
C GLU A 41 15.83 -19.89 12.18
N ASN A 42 14.53 -19.74 11.90
CA ASN A 42 13.89 -18.66 11.15
C ASN A 42 14.69 -17.36 11.32
N HIS A 43 15.33 -16.87 10.26
CA HIS A 43 15.91 -15.53 10.31
C HIS A 43 14.74 -14.54 10.49
N ASP A 44 14.58 -14.08 11.73
CA ASP A 44 13.82 -12.88 12.06
C ASP A 44 14.29 -11.79 11.10
N LEU A 45 13.34 -11.22 10.37
CA LEU A 45 13.59 -10.05 9.53
C LEU A 45 14.14 -8.97 10.46
N HIS A 46 15.46 -8.81 10.46
CA HIS A 46 16.14 -8.03 11.49
C HIS A 46 15.65 -6.59 11.40
N PHE A 47 14.99 -6.11 12.44
CA PHE A 47 14.40 -4.78 12.51
C PHE A 47 15.47 -3.69 12.76
N VAL A 48 16.58 -3.74 12.03
CA VAL A 48 17.81 -2.94 12.25
C VAL A 48 17.48 -1.45 12.43
N LEU A 49 16.60 -0.91 11.57
CA LEU A 49 16.19 0.48 11.71
C LEU A 49 15.40 0.72 13.00
N HIS A 50 14.39 -0.10 13.29
CA HIS A 50 13.61 0.10 14.50
C HIS A 50 14.52 0.04 15.73
N ASP A 51 15.53 -0.84 15.73
CA ASP A 51 16.52 -0.93 16.81
C ASP A 51 17.36 0.36 16.92
N ALA A 52 17.76 0.94 15.78
CA ALA A 52 18.50 2.20 15.75
C ALA A 52 17.66 3.41 16.19
N LEU A 53 16.39 3.47 15.79
CA LEU A 53 15.46 4.52 16.19
C LEU A 53 15.12 4.42 17.68
N ASP A 54 14.86 3.22 18.18
CA ASP A 54 14.60 2.95 19.60
C ASP A 54 15.82 3.31 20.46
N ALA A 55 17.02 2.94 20.02
CA ALA A 55 18.27 3.34 20.67
C ALA A 55 18.50 4.86 20.65
N SER A 56 17.89 5.57 19.68
CA SER A 56 17.90 7.04 19.59
C SER A 56 16.77 7.70 20.40
N GLY A 57 15.95 6.91 21.11
CA GLY A 57 14.86 7.38 21.95
C GLY A 57 13.54 7.64 21.21
N ILE A 58 13.40 7.18 19.97
CA ILE A 58 12.14 7.22 19.22
C ILE A 58 11.36 5.95 19.56
N ASP A 59 10.14 6.10 20.07
CA ASP A 59 9.26 4.95 20.32
C ASP A 59 8.91 4.25 18.99
N THR A 60 9.27 2.96 18.90
CA THR A 60 9.04 2.14 17.71
C THR A 60 7.99 1.06 17.93
N THR A 61 7.28 1.08 19.06
CA THR A 61 6.36 0.00 19.46
C THR A 61 5.31 -0.27 18.38
N HIS A 62 4.55 0.76 17.96
CA HIS A 62 3.50 0.62 16.95
C HIS A 62 4.04 0.31 15.56
N ALA A 63 5.19 0.89 15.18
CA ALA A 63 5.85 0.59 13.92
C ALA A 63 6.27 -0.89 13.82
N ARG A 64 6.83 -1.45 14.90
CA ARG A 64 7.20 -2.87 14.97
C ARG A 64 5.98 -3.79 14.90
N GLU A 65 4.92 -3.47 15.61
CA GLU A 65 3.66 -4.24 15.56
C GLU A 65 3.09 -4.25 14.13
N ALA A 66 3.04 -3.08 13.48
CA ALA A 66 2.60 -2.96 12.09
C ALA A 66 3.48 -3.78 11.14
N ARG A 67 4.81 -3.70 11.30
CA ARG A 67 5.77 -4.49 10.52
C ARG A 67 5.59 -5.99 10.70
N GLN A 68 5.39 -6.46 11.94
CA GLN A 68 5.09 -7.87 12.21
C GLN A 68 3.80 -8.31 11.53
N GLY A 69 2.77 -7.46 11.57
CA GLY A 69 1.51 -7.65 10.85
C GLY A 69 1.73 -7.80 9.35
N PHE A 70 2.50 -6.90 8.73
CA PHE A 70 2.90 -6.99 7.33
C PHE A 70 3.62 -8.31 7.03
N CYS A 71 4.66 -8.65 7.80
CA CYS A 71 5.43 -9.88 7.61
C CYS A 71 4.56 -11.14 7.72
N SER A 72 3.55 -11.13 8.59
CA SER A 72 2.59 -12.24 8.73
C SER A 72 1.76 -12.45 7.46
N GLN A 73 1.40 -11.37 6.75
CA GLN A 73 0.69 -11.45 5.46
C GLN A 73 1.61 -11.92 4.34
N ILE A 74 2.81 -11.36 4.25
CA ILE A 74 3.79 -11.72 3.21
C ILE A 74 4.20 -13.20 3.30
N LYS A 75 4.31 -13.76 4.51
CA LYS A 75 4.58 -15.20 4.70
C LYS A 75 3.51 -16.12 4.06
N ARG A 76 2.30 -15.61 3.83
CA ARG A 76 1.20 -16.34 3.17
C ARG A 76 1.25 -16.21 1.64
N LEU A 77 2.04 -15.27 1.11
CA LEU A 77 2.20 -15.01 -0.32
C LEU A 77 3.29 -15.91 -0.93
N THR A 78 2.95 -17.19 -1.12
CA THR A 78 3.80 -18.16 -1.82
C THR A 78 3.93 -17.82 -3.31
N ASP A 79 4.88 -18.43 -4.03
CA ASP A 79 5.02 -18.20 -5.47
C ASP A 79 3.77 -18.59 -6.27
N ILE A 80 3.00 -19.56 -5.79
CA ILE A 80 1.68 -19.90 -6.37
C ILE A 80 0.71 -18.74 -6.15
N GLU A 81 0.62 -18.21 -4.94
CA GLU A 81 -0.31 -17.12 -4.59
C GLU A 81 0.06 -15.80 -5.30
N LYS A 82 1.35 -15.56 -5.58
CA LYS A 82 1.82 -14.39 -6.34
C LYS A 82 1.29 -14.40 -7.77
N GLU A 83 1.34 -15.56 -8.42
CA GLU A 83 0.90 -15.74 -9.82
C GLU A 83 -0.61 -16.04 -9.94
N THR A 84 -1.26 -16.34 -8.82
CA THR A 84 -2.70 -16.60 -8.79
C THR A 84 -3.49 -15.31 -9.10
N SER A 85 -4.59 -15.47 -9.81
CA SER A 85 -5.53 -14.39 -10.10
C SER A 85 -5.95 -13.69 -8.80
N ILE A 86 -5.95 -12.37 -8.82
CA ILE A 86 -6.28 -11.51 -7.67
C ILE A 86 -7.60 -11.91 -7.01
N CYS A 87 -8.65 -12.19 -7.80
CA CYS A 87 -9.95 -12.52 -7.23
C CYS A 87 -10.00 -13.92 -6.58
N ILE A 88 -9.04 -14.79 -6.88
CA ILE A 88 -8.95 -16.19 -6.41
C ILE A 88 -8.12 -16.30 -5.14
N ASN A 89 -7.14 -15.41 -4.98
CA ASN A 89 -6.22 -15.45 -3.84
C ASN A 89 -6.98 -15.18 -2.53
N ARG A 90 -7.27 -16.25 -1.78
CA ARG A 90 -7.95 -16.23 -0.48
C ARG A 90 -6.97 -16.22 0.69
N HIS A 91 -5.70 -16.50 0.43
CA HIS A 91 -4.69 -16.67 1.47
C HIS A 91 -4.05 -15.33 1.85
N VAL A 92 -4.02 -14.35 0.96
CA VAL A 92 -3.38 -13.06 1.20
C VAL A 92 -4.42 -11.95 1.23
N ASP A 93 -4.34 -11.13 2.27
CA ASP A 93 -5.17 -9.95 2.43
C ASP A 93 -4.34 -8.72 2.02
N LEU A 94 -4.44 -8.33 0.73
CA LEU A 94 -3.69 -7.21 0.18
C LEU A 94 -4.12 -5.89 0.83
N GLY A 95 -5.42 -5.72 1.14
CA GLY A 95 -5.90 -4.55 1.88
C GLY A 95 -5.29 -4.42 3.27
N ARG A 96 -5.31 -5.49 4.07
CA ARG A 96 -4.64 -5.49 5.37
C ARG A 96 -3.13 -5.30 5.24
N THR A 97 -2.50 -5.89 4.22
CA THR A 97 -1.06 -5.71 3.94
C THR A 97 -0.72 -4.24 3.69
N ALA A 98 -1.49 -3.56 2.83
CA ALA A 98 -1.32 -2.13 2.55
C ALA A 98 -1.58 -1.25 3.79
N LEU A 99 -2.54 -1.62 4.64
CA LEU A 99 -2.81 -0.93 5.90
C LEU A 99 -1.68 -1.09 6.92
N TYR A 100 -1.01 -2.25 6.98
CA TYR A 100 0.17 -2.42 7.82
C TYR A 100 1.35 -1.56 7.37
N ILE A 101 1.58 -1.44 6.05
CA ILE A 101 2.60 -0.51 5.52
C ILE A 101 2.26 0.92 5.94
N ALA A 102 0.99 1.32 5.80
CA ALA A 102 0.53 2.64 6.21
C ALA A 102 0.66 2.88 7.72
N ALA A 103 0.36 1.87 8.55
CA ALA A 103 0.45 1.96 10.00
C ALA A 103 1.89 2.09 10.49
N GLU A 104 2.81 1.36 9.86
CA GLU A 104 4.24 1.42 10.15
C GLU A 104 4.78 2.82 9.86
N ASP A 105 4.50 3.34 8.67
CA ASP A 105 4.92 4.69 8.27
C ASP A 105 4.29 5.78 9.13
N ASP A 106 2.97 5.74 9.34
CA ASP A 106 2.26 6.72 10.17
C ASP A 106 2.85 6.78 11.58
N SER A 107 3.18 5.63 12.18
CA SER A 107 3.84 5.57 13.49
C SER A 107 5.22 6.25 13.49
N LEU A 108 6.01 6.06 12.44
CA LEU A 108 7.37 6.61 12.34
C LEU A 108 7.38 8.11 12.02
N VAL A 109 6.46 8.57 11.19
CA VAL A 109 6.38 9.96 10.72
C VAL A 109 5.65 10.86 11.71
N SER A 110 4.52 10.40 12.27
CA SER A 110 3.67 11.22 13.13
C SER A 110 4.11 11.21 14.60
N HIS A 111 4.90 10.21 15.01
CA HIS A 111 5.19 9.91 16.42
C HIS A 111 3.92 9.80 17.28
N SER A 112 2.80 9.38 16.68
CA SER A 112 1.52 9.21 17.36
C SER A 112 1.63 8.15 18.46
N SER A 113 1.07 8.45 19.63
CA SER A 113 0.89 7.47 20.71
C SER A 113 -0.24 6.48 20.44
N VAL A 114 -1.08 6.76 19.43
CA VAL A 114 -2.23 5.94 19.04
C VAL A 114 -1.93 5.28 17.69
N PRO A 115 -2.03 3.95 17.59
CA PRO A 115 -1.77 3.24 16.34
C PRO A 115 -2.89 3.48 15.33
N LEU A 116 -2.55 3.42 14.03
CA LEU A 116 -3.53 3.39 12.96
C LEU A 116 -4.46 2.17 13.15
N PRO A 117 -5.79 2.35 13.18
CA PRO A 117 -6.73 1.26 13.49
C PRO A 117 -6.94 0.35 12.27
N VAL A 118 -5.97 -0.52 11.98
CA VAL A 118 -5.95 -1.42 10.81
C VAL A 118 -7.26 -2.18 10.66
N ASP A 119 -7.74 -2.85 11.71
CA ASP A 119 -8.97 -3.66 11.63
C ASP A 119 -10.23 -2.83 11.36
N ALA A 120 -10.28 -1.57 11.81
CA ALA A 120 -11.39 -0.69 11.48
C ALA A 120 -11.41 -0.34 9.98
N PHE A 121 -10.23 -0.15 9.37
CA PHE A 121 -10.14 0.10 7.92
C PHE A 121 -10.36 -1.15 7.08
N VAL A 122 -9.99 -2.33 7.58
CA VAL A 122 -10.39 -3.61 6.96
C VAL A 122 -11.92 -3.74 6.98
N GLY A 123 -12.55 -3.49 8.13
CA GLY A 123 -14.01 -3.48 8.23
C GLY A 123 -14.67 -2.50 7.24
N ARG A 124 -14.06 -1.34 7.00
CA ARG A 124 -14.53 -0.40 5.97
C ARG A 124 -14.42 -0.92 4.53
N LEU A 125 -13.48 -1.81 4.22
CA LEU A 125 -13.40 -2.49 2.92
C LEU A 125 -14.52 -3.53 2.77
N ASP A 126 -14.78 -4.28 3.85
CA ASP A 126 -15.88 -5.24 3.90
C ASP A 126 -17.24 -4.52 3.75
N ASP A 127 -17.44 -3.43 4.49
CA ASP A 127 -18.62 -2.57 4.39
C ASP A 127 -18.77 -2.00 2.97
N LEU A 128 -17.67 -1.54 2.35
CA LEU A 128 -17.69 -1.04 0.98
C LEU A 128 -18.12 -2.13 -0.02
N SER A 129 -17.73 -3.38 0.23
CA SER A 129 -18.14 -4.53 -0.58
C SER A 129 -19.62 -4.85 -0.34
N MET A 130 -20.09 -4.81 0.91
CA MET A 130 -21.50 -5.07 1.26
C MET A 130 -22.43 -3.98 0.70
N ASP A 131 -21.94 -2.74 0.67
CA ASP A 131 -22.64 -1.60 0.10
C ASP A 131 -22.91 -1.75 -1.40
N TYR A 132 -22.26 -2.67 -2.11
CA TYR A 132 -22.59 -2.98 -3.51
C TYR A 132 -23.89 -3.78 -3.64
N CYS A 133 -24.28 -4.59 -2.64
CA CYS A 133 -25.43 -5.49 -2.74
C CYS A 133 -26.74 -4.81 -3.18
N PRO A 134 -27.12 -3.62 -2.68
CA PRO A 134 -28.33 -2.92 -3.14
C PRO A 134 -28.27 -2.46 -4.61
N HIS A 135 -27.06 -2.36 -5.18
CA HIS A 135 -26.83 -1.95 -6.57
C HIS A 135 -26.66 -3.13 -7.53
N TYR A 136 -26.52 -4.34 -7.00
CA TYR A 136 -26.51 -5.54 -7.80
C TYR A 136 -27.86 -5.71 -8.51
N ASN A 137 -27.79 -5.94 -9.82
CA ASN A 137 -28.95 -6.18 -10.66
C ASN A 137 -28.73 -7.51 -11.40
N PRO A 138 -29.62 -8.50 -11.27
CA PRO A 138 -29.49 -9.78 -11.98
C PRO A 138 -29.36 -9.64 -13.51
N ARG A 139 -29.80 -8.51 -14.10
CA ARG A 139 -29.59 -8.21 -15.53
C ARG A 139 -28.10 -8.05 -15.89
N CYS A 140 -27.26 -7.69 -14.94
CA CYS A 140 -25.81 -7.57 -15.11
C CYS A 140 -25.15 -8.93 -15.36
N ASP A 141 -25.75 -10.03 -14.91
CA ASP A 141 -25.25 -11.39 -15.14
C ASP A 141 -25.47 -11.88 -16.59
N SER A 142 -26.06 -11.04 -17.45
CA SER A 142 -26.17 -11.36 -18.87
C SER A 142 -24.83 -11.44 -19.59
N SER A 143 -23.78 -10.78 -19.07
CA SER A 143 -22.39 -11.03 -19.48
C SER A 143 -21.38 -10.59 -18.42
N PRO A 144 -20.18 -11.20 -18.37
CA PRO A 144 -19.09 -10.77 -17.48
C PRO A 144 -18.79 -9.27 -17.56
N GLU A 145 -18.86 -8.68 -18.74
CA GLU A 145 -18.56 -7.26 -18.96
C GLU A 145 -19.61 -6.36 -18.32
N LYS A 146 -20.89 -6.70 -18.42
CA LYS A 146 -21.95 -5.91 -17.76
C LYS A 146 -21.90 -6.03 -16.25
N PHE A 147 -21.48 -7.18 -15.74
CA PHE A 147 -21.21 -7.36 -14.32
C PHE A 147 -20.08 -6.45 -13.86
N LEU A 148 -18.92 -6.48 -14.52
CA LEU A 148 -17.78 -5.62 -14.19
C LEU A 148 -18.10 -4.12 -14.35
N GLU A 149 -18.82 -3.73 -15.41
CA GLU A 149 -19.27 -2.35 -15.62
C GLU A 149 -20.18 -1.87 -14.48
N SER A 150 -21.00 -2.76 -13.92
CA SER A 150 -21.85 -2.41 -12.77
C SER A 150 -21.03 -2.11 -11.51
N ILE A 151 -19.93 -2.85 -11.28
CA ILE A 151 -18.99 -2.60 -10.19
C ILE A 151 -18.26 -1.28 -10.42
N GLU A 152 -17.79 -1.03 -11.64
CA GLU A 152 -17.13 0.24 -12.02
C GLU A 152 -18.05 1.44 -11.79
N ARG A 153 -19.32 1.33 -12.20
CA ARG A 153 -20.33 2.37 -11.97
C ARG A 153 -20.57 2.58 -10.48
N PHE A 154 -20.67 1.50 -9.70
CA PHE A 154 -20.79 1.61 -8.25
C PHE A 154 -19.59 2.31 -7.63
N LEU A 155 -18.36 1.89 -7.96
CA LEU A 155 -17.15 2.39 -7.32
C LEU A 155 -16.86 3.85 -7.72
N TYR A 156 -16.89 4.15 -9.01
CA TYR A 156 -16.44 5.44 -9.53
C TYR A 156 -17.55 6.49 -9.62
N VAL A 157 -18.80 6.07 -9.89
CA VAL A 157 -19.94 7.01 -9.98
C VAL A 157 -20.68 7.13 -8.66
N HIS A 158 -21.07 6.00 -8.05
CA HIS A 158 -21.90 6.05 -6.84
C HIS A 158 -21.08 6.34 -5.57
N LYS A 159 -19.95 5.65 -5.38
CA LYS A 159 -19.03 5.90 -4.25
C LYS A 159 -18.04 7.04 -4.51
N GLY A 160 -17.96 7.53 -5.75
CA GLY A 160 -17.20 8.73 -6.11
C GLY A 160 -15.68 8.57 -6.01
N PHE A 161 -15.17 7.34 -6.07
CA PHE A 161 -13.73 7.14 -6.14
C PHE A 161 -13.17 7.71 -7.44
N ARG A 162 -12.06 8.43 -7.34
CA ARG A 162 -11.38 9.04 -8.48
C ARG A 162 -9.88 8.87 -8.37
N ARG A 163 -9.21 8.90 -9.52
CA ARG A 163 -7.76 8.90 -9.58
C ARG A 163 -7.20 10.28 -9.25
N THR A 164 -6.19 10.34 -8.40
CA THR A 164 -5.44 11.58 -8.14
C THR A 164 -4.64 11.97 -9.39
N SER A 165 -4.63 13.26 -9.73
CA SER A 165 -3.94 13.74 -10.93
C SER A 165 -2.43 13.53 -10.81
N ALA A 166 -1.76 13.06 -11.87
CA ALA A 166 -0.32 12.83 -11.89
C ALA A 166 0.53 14.08 -11.55
N ASN A 167 -0.04 15.28 -11.69
CA ASN A 167 0.64 16.55 -11.41
C ASN A 167 0.65 16.93 -9.91
N LEU A 168 -0.13 16.23 -9.08
CA LEU A 168 -0.25 16.46 -7.65
C LEU A 168 0.14 15.15 -6.95
N LEU A 169 1.40 15.04 -6.56
CA LEU A 169 1.87 14.00 -5.63
C LEU A 169 1.30 14.30 -4.25
N GLU A 170 -0.01 14.09 -4.08
CA GLU A 170 -0.65 14.16 -2.77
C GLU A 170 -0.35 12.86 -2.02
N PRO A 171 0.39 12.91 -0.90
CA PRO A 171 0.81 11.70 -0.19
C PRO A 171 -0.39 10.86 0.25
N GLN A 172 -1.50 11.54 0.60
CA GLN A 172 -2.76 10.93 0.99
C GLN A 172 -3.34 9.98 -0.05
N ALA A 173 -3.03 10.17 -1.34
CA ALA A 173 -3.51 9.31 -2.42
C ALA A 173 -2.80 7.95 -2.47
N LEU A 174 -1.69 7.80 -1.75
CA LEU A 174 -0.84 6.61 -1.73
C LEU A 174 -1.19 5.68 -0.56
N TYR A 175 -1.86 6.18 0.49
CA TYR A 175 -2.24 5.37 1.65
C TYR A 175 -3.68 4.92 1.59
N LEU A 176 -3.91 3.61 1.69
CA LEU A 176 -5.24 3.01 1.59
C LEU A 176 -6.28 3.63 2.55
N HIS A 177 -5.89 3.87 3.81
CA HIS A 177 -6.78 4.47 4.82
C HIS A 177 -7.25 5.88 4.42
N SER A 178 -6.36 6.64 3.78
CA SER A 178 -6.64 8.00 3.28
C SER A 178 -7.51 7.95 2.03
N VAL A 179 -7.22 7.03 1.10
CA VAL A 179 -8.03 6.82 -0.12
C VAL A 179 -9.46 6.41 0.22
N LEU A 180 -9.66 5.51 1.19
CA LEU A 180 -10.99 5.10 1.65
C LEU A 180 -11.82 6.27 2.21
N THR A 181 -11.16 7.32 2.71
CA THR A 181 -11.80 8.48 3.33
C THR A 181 -12.05 9.59 2.30
N HIS A 182 -11.02 9.98 1.54
CA HIS A 182 -11.09 11.08 0.58
C HIS A 182 -11.62 10.68 -0.81
N ARG A 183 -11.75 9.36 -1.04
CA ARG A 183 -12.16 8.77 -2.32
C ARG A 183 -11.28 9.22 -3.49
N SER A 184 -10.02 9.56 -3.22
CA SER A 184 -9.02 9.97 -4.21
C SER A 184 -7.76 9.15 -3.98
N GLY A 185 -7.28 8.43 -5.00
CA GLY A 185 -6.15 7.51 -4.84
C GLY A 185 -5.34 7.29 -6.10
N SER A 186 -4.17 6.67 -5.93
CA SER A 186 -3.33 6.20 -7.03
C SER A 186 -3.98 5.02 -7.77
N PRO A 187 -3.49 4.67 -8.98
CA PRO A 187 -3.90 3.46 -9.68
C PRO A 187 -3.77 2.20 -8.84
N ALA A 188 -2.68 2.05 -8.07
CA ALA A 188 -2.46 0.87 -7.23
C ALA A 188 -3.49 0.80 -6.10
N MET A 189 -3.75 1.91 -5.39
CA MET A 189 -4.75 1.93 -4.32
C MET A 189 -6.16 1.68 -4.83
N LEU A 190 -6.52 2.27 -5.98
CA LEU A 190 -7.82 2.01 -6.60
C LEU A 190 -7.96 0.58 -7.10
N SER A 191 -6.88 -0.01 -7.63
CA SER A 191 -6.84 -1.41 -8.05
C SER A 191 -6.98 -2.34 -6.85
N LEU A 192 -6.31 -2.03 -5.74
CA LEU A 192 -6.47 -2.76 -4.49
C LEU A 192 -7.91 -2.71 -4.01
N ILE A 193 -8.54 -1.53 -3.94
CA ILE A 193 -9.95 -1.44 -3.51
C ILE A 193 -10.86 -2.26 -4.43
N TYR A 194 -10.64 -2.19 -5.75
CA TYR A 194 -11.38 -2.99 -6.71
C TYR A 194 -11.18 -4.50 -6.48
N SER A 195 -9.95 -4.92 -6.17
CA SER A 195 -9.62 -6.32 -5.90
C SER A 195 -10.34 -6.87 -4.68
N GLU A 196 -10.40 -6.08 -3.60
CA GLU A 196 -11.05 -6.49 -2.36
C GLU A 196 -12.55 -6.69 -2.57
N ILE A 197 -13.19 -5.81 -3.35
CA ILE A 197 -14.59 -5.98 -3.76
C ILE A 197 -14.77 -7.26 -4.58
N LEU A 198 -13.97 -7.49 -5.62
CA LEU A 198 -14.08 -8.71 -6.44
C LEU A 198 -13.89 -9.99 -5.62
N LYS A 199 -12.92 -9.99 -4.70
CA LYS A 199 -12.64 -11.11 -3.80
C LYS A 199 -13.84 -11.39 -2.90
N MET A 200 -14.45 -10.35 -2.30
CA MET A 200 -15.64 -10.50 -1.48
C MET A 200 -16.85 -11.00 -2.28
N LEU A 201 -17.09 -10.44 -3.47
CA LEU A 201 -18.17 -10.89 -4.35
C LEU A 201 -17.98 -12.36 -4.78
N ARG A 202 -16.74 -12.83 -4.98
CA ARG A 202 -16.46 -14.25 -5.22
C ARG A 202 -16.75 -15.11 -3.99
N LEU A 203 -16.41 -14.64 -2.79
CA LEU A 203 -16.70 -15.36 -1.55
C LEU A 203 -18.20 -15.49 -1.29
N TRP A 204 -19.00 -14.48 -1.67
CA TRP A 204 -20.47 -14.54 -1.61
C TRP A 204 -21.11 -15.31 -2.77
N GLY A 205 -20.32 -15.81 -3.73
CA GLY A 205 -20.83 -16.56 -4.88
C GLY A 205 -21.52 -15.70 -5.95
N LEU A 206 -21.33 -14.37 -5.92
CA LEU A 206 -21.87 -13.45 -6.92
C LEU A 206 -20.96 -13.36 -8.16
N LEU A 207 -19.65 -13.57 -8.01
CA LEU A 207 -18.69 -13.61 -9.11
C LEU A 207 -18.45 -15.07 -9.56
N TYR A 208 -19.01 -15.45 -10.72
CA TYR A 208 -18.97 -16.82 -11.25
C TYR A 208 -17.92 -17.07 -12.35
N PHE A 209 -17.14 -16.05 -12.71
CA PHE A 209 -16.11 -16.13 -13.75
C PHE A 209 -14.79 -15.55 -13.24
N ASP A 210 -13.68 -15.95 -13.86
CA ASP A 210 -12.34 -15.47 -13.52
C ASP A 210 -12.14 -14.02 -13.97
N ALA A 211 -12.11 -13.13 -12.99
CA ALA A 211 -11.88 -11.72 -13.17
C ALA A 211 -10.47 -11.34 -12.69
N GLU A 212 -9.82 -10.49 -13.46
CA GLU A 212 -8.57 -9.85 -13.09
C GLU A 212 -8.75 -8.35 -13.19
N ILE A 213 -7.71 -7.60 -12.83
CA ILE A 213 -7.74 -6.15 -12.89
C ILE A 213 -6.89 -5.70 -14.07
N TYR A 214 -7.50 -4.94 -14.96
CA TYR A 214 -6.80 -4.16 -15.95
C TYR A 214 -6.25 -2.89 -15.31
N PHE A 215 -4.93 -2.82 -15.18
CA PHE A 215 -4.19 -1.73 -14.57
C PHE A 215 -3.84 -0.64 -15.60
N PRO A 216 -4.22 0.63 -15.33
CA PRO A 216 -3.99 1.73 -16.26
C PRO A 216 -2.58 2.30 -16.08
N HIS A 217 -1.76 2.20 -17.13
CA HIS A 217 -0.42 2.82 -17.16
C HIS A 217 -0.42 4.27 -17.66
N ASP A 218 -1.53 4.75 -18.24
CA ASP A 218 -1.70 6.15 -18.59
C ASP A 218 -2.10 7.00 -17.38
N ALA A 219 -2.23 8.33 -17.54
CA ALA A 219 -2.51 9.27 -16.44
C ALA A 219 -4.01 9.51 -16.15
N LEU A 220 -4.94 9.03 -16.97
CA LEU A 220 -6.35 9.45 -16.95
C LEU A 220 -7.31 8.30 -16.61
N ASN A 221 -6.97 7.08 -17.00
CA ASN A 221 -7.83 5.93 -16.79
C ASN A 221 -7.79 5.45 -15.35
N VAL A 222 -8.91 4.87 -14.93
CA VAL A 222 -9.07 4.17 -13.65
C VAL A 222 -8.94 2.66 -13.89
N PRO A 223 -8.59 1.88 -12.85
CA PRO A 223 -8.59 0.42 -12.93
C PRO A 223 -9.95 -0.12 -13.35
N LYS A 224 -9.93 -1.25 -14.05
CA LYS A 224 -11.16 -1.88 -14.57
C LYS A 224 -11.15 -3.36 -14.35
N GLY A 225 -12.35 -3.93 -14.28
CA GLY A 225 -12.51 -5.36 -14.27
C GLY A 225 -12.14 -5.95 -15.63
N TYR A 226 -11.46 -7.09 -15.63
CA TYR A 226 -11.08 -7.79 -16.86
C TYR A 226 -11.50 -9.25 -16.79
N HIS A 227 -12.23 -9.74 -17.78
CA HIS A 227 -12.59 -11.15 -17.83
C HIS A 227 -11.44 -11.98 -18.41
N LYS A 228 -10.83 -12.83 -17.59
CA LYS A 228 -9.60 -13.58 -17.91
C LYS A 228 -9.70 -14.40 -19.19
N MET A 229 -10.84 -15.04 -19.49
CA MET A 229 -11.00 -15.85 -20.71
C MET A 229 -10.92 -15.03 -22.01
N LYS A 230 -11.02 -13.70 -21.95
CA LYS A 230 -10.84 -12.82 -23.11
C LYS A 230 -9.40 -12.31 -23.27
N SER A 231 -8.46 -12.80 -22.46
CA SER A 231 -7.04 -12.44 -22.51
C SER A 231 -6.47 -12.58 -23.91
N LYS A 232 -6.08 -11.45 -24.51
CA LYS A 232 -5.12 -11.44 -25.62
C LYS A 232 -3.71 -11.35 -25.06
N GLU A 233 -2.73 -11.83 -25.81
CA GLU A 233 -1.32 -11.72 -25.41
C GLU A 233 -0.88 -10.27 -25.20
N SER A 234 -1.44 -9.32 -25.98
CA SER A 234 -1.24 -7.88 -25.81
C SER A 234 -1.73 -7.33 -24.47
N ASP A 235 -2.70 -7.99 -23.86
CA ASP A 235 -3.39 -7.49 -22.66
C ASP A 235 -2.62 -7.89 -21.39
N GLN A 236 -1.76 -8.90 -21.47
CA GLN A 236 -1.00 -9.45 -20.33
C GLN A 236 -0.17 -8.40 -19.59
N ALA A 237 0.40 -7.42 -20.31
CA ALA A 237 1.19 -6.35 -19.70
C ALA A 237 0.36 -5.43 -18.77
N HIS A 238 -0.96 -5.42 -18.92
CA HIS A 238 -1.87 -4.59 -18.14
C HIS A 238 -2.63 -5.38 -17.07
N ILE A 239 -2.53 -6.70 -17.06
CA ILE A 239 -3.32 -7.52 -16.14
C ILE A 239 -2.52 -7.78 -14.87
N MET A 240 -3.10 -7.43 -13.72
CA MET A 240 -2.44 -7.60 -12.44
C MET A 240 -2.77 -8.93 -11.78
N THR A 241 -1.72 -9.60 -11.31
CA THR A 241 -1.77 -10.68 -10.32
C THR A 241 -1.63 -10.12 -8.90
N SER A 242 -1.86 -10.95 -7.87
CA SER A 242 -1.68 -10.51 -6.48
C SER A 242 -0.25 -10.06 -6.20
N GLY A 243 0.74 -10.75 -6.78
CA GLY A 243 2.15 -10.38 -6.67
C GLY A 243 2.45 -9.02 -7.30
N ASN A 244 2.03 -8.82 -8.55
CA ASN A 244 2.30 -7.58 -9.27
C ASN A 244 1.60 -6.37 -8.62
N LEU A 245 0.34 -6.53 -8.19
CA LEU A 245 -0.37 -5.46 -7.50
C LEU A 245 0.31 -5.09 -6.16
N LEU A 246 0.81 -6.08 -5.41
CA LEU A 246 1.57 -5.79 -4.19
C LEU A 246 2.85 -5.01 -4.50
N VAL A 247 3.56 -5.34 -5.58
CA VAL A 247 4.76 -4.61 -6.01
C VAL A 247 4.42 -3.16 -6.34
N GLU A 248 3.33 -2.91 -7.08
CA GLU A 248 2.86 -1.54 -7.39
C GLU A 248 2.48 -0.76 -6.13
N VAL A 249 1.79 -1.41 -5.18
CA VAL A 249 1.47 -0.83 -3.87
C VAL A 249 2.74 -0.43 -3.13
N ILE A 250 3.73 -1.32 -3.06
CA ILE A 250 5.02 -1.04 -2.41
C ILE A 250 5.78 0.07 -3.16
N PHE A 251 5.72 0.10 -4.48
CA PHE A 251 6.37 1.11 -5.30
C PHE A 251 5.79 2.51 -5.05
N ASP A 252 4.46 2.62 -4.99
CA ASP A 252 3.76 3.87 -4.64
C ASP A 252 4.22 4.40 -3.28
N TYR A 253 4.35 3.50 -2.30
CA TYR A 253 4.92 3.84 -1.00
C TYR A 253 6.37 4.33 -1.16
N LEU A 254 7.25 3.53 -1.77
CA LEU A 254 8.69 3.82 -1.95
C LEU A 254 9.00 5.16 -2.62
N LEU A 255 8.22 5.58 -3.61
CA LEU A 255 8.44 6.83 -4.34
C LEU A 255 8.35 8.08 -3.44
N PHE A 256 7.67 7.99 -2.30
CA PHE A 256 7.47 9.10 -1.37
C PHE A 256 8.40 9.06 -0.14
N PHE A 257 9.15 7.97 0.10
CA PHE A 257 10.05 7.86 1.24
C PHE A 257 11.41 8.52 0.97
N HIS A 258 11.67 9.63 1.66
CA HIS A 258 12.98 10.27 1.67
C HIS A 258 14.02 9.55 2.57
N PHE A 259 13.63 8.51 3.32
CA PHE A 259 14.48 7.86 4.34
C PHE A 259 14.76 6.35 4.18
N TYR A 260 14.17 5.65 3.20
CA TYR A 260 14.18 4.17 3.18
C TYR A 260 14.70 3.50 1.91
N PHE A 261 15.75 4.06 1.31
CA PHE A 261 16.42 3.45 0.16
C PHE A 261 17.06 2.06 0.47
N PHE A 262 17.10 1.63 1.74
CA PHE A 262 17.69 0.35 2.17
C PHE A 262 16.68 -0.74 2.62
N TRP A 263 15.38 -0.49 2.55
CA TRP A 263 14.36 -1.24 3.30
C TRP A 263 13.85 -2.54 2.66
N TYR A 264 13.89 -2.67 1.32
CA TYR A 264 13.25 -3.80 0.62
C TYR A 264 14.20 -4.83 0.01
N LEU A 265 15.53 -4.65 0.14
CA LEU A 265 16.50 -5.61 -0.40
C LEU A 265 16.76 -6.83 0.52
N LEU A 266 15.98 -7.01 1.60
CA LEU A 266 16.24 -8.01 2.65
C LEU A 266 14.97 -8.73 3.17
N CYS A 267 13.95 -8.87 2.32
CA CYS A 267 12.97 -9.97 2.43
C CYS A 267 13.28 -11.02 1.37
#